data_AF-A0A8J2WKB4-F1
#
_entry.id   AF-A0A8J2WKB4-F1
#
_cell.length_a   1.000
_cell.length_b   1.000
_cell.length_c   1.000
_cell.angle_alpha   90.00
_cell.angle_beta   90.00
_cell.angle_gamma   90.00
#
_symmetry.space_group_name_H-M   'P 1'
#
loop_
_entity.id
_entity.type
_entity.pdbx_description
1 polymer ?
#
loop_
_entity_poly.entity_id
_entity_poly.type
_entity_poly.pdbx_seq_one_letter_code
_entity_poly.pdbx_strand_id
1 'polypeptide(L)'
;MDLSQLSENQKTILKQFREVVKDCQLPNDEDAYLARWLIARDFDIPKAEKMLRNSLEWRRQFKIDSILNDLKPSEVLRNYVSAGLVGQDKSLSPLWITRYGRMDMKGILRSAKKRDFVMYIAYLVETSISKVITDPKKYKPTPDAIVNMGGVVPKSYYFSSKPDTTNKKSLSISRGSKEQLEFQVKEAATVLKWDFHTEEGDISFAVYKKQGSELIAIVPPDRVECDMSSEEGEIHCDEPGVYVIEFDNGFSYLRSKKIWYAISVESAPLMNQNGSDLDKI
;
A
#
# COMPACT_ATOMS: atom_id res chain seq x y z
N MET A 1 -18.57 -15.92 6.17
CA MET A 1 -19.03 -15.35 7.46
C MET A 1 -20.47 -15.77 7.64
N ASP A 2 -20.84 -16.26 8.82
CA ASP A 2 -22.21 -16.68 9.09
C ASP A 2 -23.05 -15.48 9.55
N LEU A 3 -23.90 -14.96 8.65
CA LEU A 3 -24.76 -13.81 8.93
C LEU A 3 -25.93 -14.15 9.87
N SER A 4 -26.18 -15.43 10.13
CA SER A 4 -27.25 -15.85 11.05
C SER A 4 -26.97 -15.46 12.50
N GLN A 5 -25.70 -15.21 12.84
CA GLN A 5 -25.25 -14.81 14.17
C GLN A 5 -25.51 -13.34 14.50
N LEU A 6 -25.93 -12.53 13.51
CA LEU A 6 -26.25 -11.13 13.72
C LEU A 6 -27.61 -10.99 14.40
N SER A 7 -27.69 -10.09 15.39
CA SER A 7 -28.96 -9.64 15.97
C SER A 7 -29.84 -8.91 14.94
N GLU A 8 -31.15 -8.82 15.19
CA GLU A 8 -32.07 -8.09 14.29
C GLU A 8 -31.71 -6.61 14.13
N ASN A 9 -31.17 -5.99 15.19
CA ASN A 9 -30.64 -4.63 15.10
C ASN A 9 -29.43 -4.55 14.15
N GLN A 10 -28.48 -5.48 14.26
CA GLN A 10 -27.31 -5.53 13.36
C GLN A 10 -27.69 -5.80 11.90
N LYS A 11 -28.70 -6.64 11.66
CA LYS A 11 -29.26 -6.86 10.30
C LYS A 11 -29.91 -5.60 9.75
N THR A 12 -30.56 -4.81 10.60
CA THR A 12 -31.14 -3.51 10.22
C THR A 12 -30.05 -2.51 9.84
N ILE A 13 -28.98 -2.42 10.66
CA ILE A 13 -27.81 -1.58 10.38
C ILE A 13 -27.14 -2.00 9.06
N LEU A 14 -27.01 -3.30 8.79
CA LEU A 14 -26.45 -3.81 7.54
C LEU A 14 -27.25 -3.35 6.32
N LYS A 15 -28.59 -3.39 6.39
CA LYS A 15 -29.46 -2.87 5.31
C LYS A 15 -29.27 -1.36 5.10
N GLN A 16 -29.19 -0.59 6.18
CA GLN A 16 -28.90 0.85 6.09
C GLN A 16 -27.54 1.11 5.48
N PHE A 17 -26.52 0.35 5.90
CA PHE A 17 -25.15 0.50 5.39
C PHE A 17 -25.08 0.21 3.90
N ARG A 18 -25.78 -0.83 3.40
CA ARG A 18 -25.90 -1.13 1.97
C ARG A 18 -26.44 0.05 1.16
N GLU A 19 -27.45 0.75 1.67
CA GLU A 19 -27.98 1.96 1.03
C GLU A 19 -26.99 3.13 1.03
N VAL A 20 -26.20 3.27 2.10
CA VAL A 20 -25.19 4.33 2.23
C VAL A 20 -24.06 4.15 1.22
N VAL A 21 -23.65 2.91 0.94
CA VAL A 21 -22.51 2.62 0.06
C VAL A 21 -22.92 2.13 -1.33
N LYS A 22 -24.19 2.32 -1.73
CA LYS A 22 -24.72 1.83 -3.02
C LYS A 22 -24.08 2.47 -4.24
N ASP A 23 -23.45 3.63 -4.07
CA ASP A 23 -22.69 4.34 -5.10
C ASP A 23 -21.32 3.69 -5.35
N CYS A 24 -20.83 2.87 -4.42
CA CYS A 24 -19.51 2.24 -4.51
C CYS A 24 -19.53 1.02 -5.43
N GLN A 25 -18.51 0.88 -6.27
CA GLN A 25 -18.25 -0.37 -6.99
C GLN A 25 -17.54 -1.36 -6.06
N LEU A 26 -18.29 -2.35 -5.56
CA LEU A 26 -17.76 -3.35 -4.62
C LEU A 26 -17.09 -4.51 -5.37
N PRO A 27 -15.95 -5.03 -4.88
CA PRO A 27 -15.35 -6.27 -5.41
C PRO A 27 -16.22 -7.51 -5.21
N ASN A 28 -17.11 -7.48 -4.21
CA ASN A 28 -18.07 -8.53 -3.89
C ASN A 28 -19.33 -7.89 -3.30
N ASP A 29 -20.49 -8.19 -3.90
CA ASP A 29 -21.80 -7.63 -3.52
C ASP A 29 -22.53 -8.42 -2.42
N GLU A 30 -21.94 -9.50 -1.89
CA GLU A 30 -22.52 -10.27 -0.80
C GLU A 30 -22.61 -9.45 0.51
N ASP A 31 -23.70 -9.64 1.26
CA ASP A 31 -23.88 -9.03 2.59
C ASP A 31 -22.73 -9.34 3.56
N ALA A 32 -22.10 -10.51 3.42
CA ALA A 32 -20.92 -10.91 4.19
C ALA A 32 -19.71 -9.99 3.92
N TYR A 33 -19.58 -9.43 2.71
CA TYR A 33 -18.53 -8.46 2.40
C TYR A 33 -18.73 -7.18 3.21
N LEU A 34 -19.94 -6.62 3.19
CA LEU A 34 -20.30 -5.38 3.90
C LEU A 34 -20.27 -5.56 5.42
N ALA A 35 -20.73 -6.70 5.94
CA ALA A 35 -20.76 -6.99 7.37
C ALA A 35 -19.35 -6.95 8.01
N ARG A 36 -18.28 -7.31 7.27
CA ARG A 36 -16.90 -7.25 7.79
C ARG A 36 -16.47 -5.83 8.19
N TRP A 37 -16.87 -4.82 7.42
CA TRP A 37 -16.54 -3.42 7.69
C TRP A 37 -17.29 -2.89 8.91
N LEU A 38 -18.57 -3.26 9.03
CA LEU A 38 -19.39 -2.95 10.20
C LEU A 38 -18.82 -3.61 11.45
N ILE A 39 -18.52 -4.90 11.41
CA ILE A 39 -17.94 -5.63 12.57
C ILE A 39 -16.60 -5.01 12.98
N ALA A 40 -15.74 -4.64 12.03
CA ALA A 40 -14.45 -4.00 12.32
C ALA A 40 -14.57 -2.62 12.97
N ARG A 41 -15.77 -2.01 12.96
CA ARG A 41 -16.05 -0.68 13.51
C ARG A 41 -17.23 -0.69 14.48
N ASP A 42 -17.49 -1.83 15.13
CA ASP A 42 -18.54 -1.98 16.14
C ASP A 42 -19.93 -1.52 15.66
N PHE A 43 -20.22 -1.76 14.38
CA PHE A 43 -21.46 -1.37 13.68
C PHE A 43 -21.69 0.16 13.58
N ASP A 44 -20.64 0.97 13.75
CA ASP A 44 -20.63 2.42 13.49
C ASP A 44 -20.62 2.68 11.97
N ILE A 45 -21.76 3.10 11.41
CA ILE A 45 -21.94 3.34 9.97
C ILE A 45 -20.92 4.37 9.44
N PRO A 46 -20.80 5.59 9.99
CA PRO A 46 -19.84 6.58 9.47
C PRO A 46 -18.39 6.09 9.45
N LYS A 47 -17.94 5.39 10.50
CA LYS A 47 -16.57 4.86 10.55
C LYS A 47 -16.38 3.69 9.59
N ALA A 48 -17.36 2.80 9.46
CA ALA A 48 -17.32 1.68 8.52
C ALA A 48 -17.31 2.16 7.06
N GLU A 49 -18.12 3.18 6.74
CA GLU A 49 -18.15 3.81 5.42
C GLU A 49 -16.78 4.40 5.07
N LYS A 50 -16.23 5.23 5.97
CA LYS A 50 -14.91 5.83 5.76
C LYS A 50 -13.84 4.76 5.54
N MET A 51 -13.86 3.68 6.33
CA MET A 51 -12.91 2.58 6.18
C MET A 51 -13.06 1.85 4.84
N LEU A 52 -14.29 1.56 4.41
CA LEU A 52 -14.56 0.92 3.12
C LEU A 52 -14.11 1.80 1.95
N ARG A 53 -14.50 3.08 1.93
CA ARG A 53 -14.12 4.01 0.86
C ARG A 53 -12.60 4.17 0.75
N ASN A 54 -11.90 4.28 1.87
CA ASN A 54 -10.43 4.30 1.89
C ASN A 54 -9.84 3.02 1.30
N SER A 55 -10.43 1.86 1.60
CA SER A 55 -9.98 0.59 1.02
C SER A 55 -10.25 0.51 -0.49
N LEU A 56 -11.39 1.01 -0.96
CA LEU A 56 -11.72 1.01 -2.39
C LEU A 56 -10.77 1.93 -3.17
N GLU A 57 -10.46 3.10 -2.60
CA GLU A 57 -9.49 4.02 -3.19
C GLU A 57 -8.09 3.39 -3.23
N TRP A 58 -7.65 2.71 -2.16
CA TRP A 58 -6.40 1.96 -2.18
C TRP A 58 -6.41 0.86 -3.26
N ARG A 59 -7.50 0.09 -3.39
CA ARG A 59 -7.63 -0.93 -4.45
C ARG A 59 -7.50 -0.32 -5.84
N ARG A 60 -8.13 0.83 -6.07
CA ARG A 60 -8.07 1.59 -7.33
C ARG A 60 -6.65 2.07 -7.63
N GLN A 61 -6.02 2.74 -6.67
CA GLN A 61 -4.66 3.29 -6.81
C GLN A 61 -3.63 2.21 -7.14
N PHE A 62 -3.71 1.06 -6.47
CA PHE A 62 -2.74 -0.03 -6.60
C PHE A 62 -3.19 -1.12 -7.57
N LYS A 63 -4.31 -0.94 -8.29
CA LYS A 63 -4.87 -1.89 -9.27
C LYS A 63 -5.01 -3.30 -8.71
N ILE A 64 -5.54 -3.41 -7.49
CA ILE A 64 -5.59 -4.67 -6.75
C ILE A 64 -6.52 -5.67 -7.43
N ASP A 65 -7.59 -5.21 -8.06
CA ASP A 65 -8.56 -6.09 -8.74
C ASP A 65 -7.94 -6.83 -9.94
N SER A 66 -6.89 -6.28 -10.57
CA SER A 66 -6.17 -6.92 -11.69
C SER A 66 -4.80 -7.50 -11.29
N ILE A 67 -4.44 -7.46 -10.00
CA ILE A 67 -3.09 -7.81 -9.53
C ILE A 67 -2.65 -9.23 -9.91
N LEU A 68 -3.59 -10.17 -9.98
CA LEU A 68 -3.29 -11.57 -10.32
C LEU A 68 -2.82 -11.74 -11.78
N ASN A 69 -3.23 -10.83 -12.66
CA ASN A 69 -2.86 -10.83 -14.08
C ASN A 69 -1.66 -9.92 -14.33
N ASP A 70 -1.57 -8.79 -13.62
CA ASP A 70 -0.63 -7.73 -13.93
C ASP A 70 0.71 -7.88 -13.21
N LEU A 71 0.70 -8.36 -11.96
CA LEU A 71 1.92 -8.42 -11.16
C LEU A 71 2.79 -9.60 -11.63
N LYS A 72 4.05 -9.29 -11.97
CA LYS A 72 5.11 -10.28 -12.19
C LYS A 72 6.10 -10.20 -11.04
N PRO A 73 5.95 -11.04 -9.99
CA PRO A 73 6.82 -10.97 -8.83
C PRO A 73 8.28 -11.22 -9.20
N SER A 74 9.20 -10.45 -8.60
CA SER A 74 10.63 -10.65 -8.79
C SER A 74 11.07 -12.02 -8.28
N GLU A 75 12.17 -12.54 -8.82
CA GLU A 75 12.72 -13.83 -8.39
C GLU A 75 13.00 -13.84 -6.88
N VAL A 76 13.49 -12.72 -6.34
CA VAL A 76 13.73 -12.55 -4.91
C VAL A 76 12.46 -12.78 -4.11
N LEU A 77 11.37 -12.11 -4.49
CA LEU A 77 10.12 -12.20 -3.75
C LEU A 77 9.53 -13.60 -3.85
N ARG A 78 9.57 -14.23 -5.03
CA ARG A 78 9.09 -15.61 -5.22
C ARG A 78 9.88 -16.63 -4.42
N ASN A 79 11.19 -16.48 -4.36
CA ASN A 79 12.10 -17.50 -3.84
C ASN A 79 12.45 -17.31 -2.36
N TYR A 80 12.29 -16.11 -1.78
CA TYR A 80 12.74 -15.85 -0.41
C TYR A 80 11.65 -15.36 0.56
N VAL A 81 10.48 -14.92 0.07
CA VAL A 81 9.33 -14.63 0.94
C VAL A 81 8.65 -15.95 1.34
N SER A 82 8.77 -16.31 2.62
CA SER A 82 8.25 -17.56 3.16
C SER A 82 6.85 -17.40 3.77
N ALA A 83 5.87 -17.06 2.94
CA ALA A 83 4.47 -16.90 3.32
C ALA A 83 3.51 -17.48 2.27
N GLY A 84 2.40 -18.08 2.70
CA GLY A 84 1.36 -18.53 1.76
C GLY A 84 0.32 -19.49 2.33
N LEU A 85 -0.65 -19.84 1.48
CA LEU A 85 -1.72 -20.81 1.75
C LEU A 85 -1.18 -22.25 1.74
N VAL A 86 -1.51 -23.01 2.77
CA VAL A 86 -0.97 -24.36 3.05
C VAL A 86 -2.07 -25.43 3.00
N GLY A 87 -3.27 -25.11 3.45
CA GLY A 87 -4.35 -26.08 3.57
C GLY A 87 -5.54 -25.48 4.29
N GLN A 88 -6.23 -26.29 5.08
CA GLN A 88 -7.32 -25.84 5.95
C GLN A 88 -7.26 -26.49 7.33
N ASP A 89 -7.91 -25.88 8.31
CA ASP A 89 -8.08 -26.45 9.65
C ASP A 89 -9.23 -27.48 9.71
N LYS A 90 -9.53 -27.98 10.91
CA LYS A 90 -10.62 -28.95 11.14
C LYS A 90 -12.02 -28.37 10.86
N SER A 91 -12.15 -27.05 10.82
CA SER A 91 -13.38 -26.31 10.55
C SER A 91 -13.48 -25.86 9.08
N LEU A 92 -12.58 -26.37 8.21
CA LEU A 92 -12.47 -25.99 6.80
C LEU A 92 -12.04 -24.52 6.58
N SER A 93 -11.46 -23.88 7.59
CA SER A 93 -10.91 -22.53 7.46
C SER A 93 -9.55 -22.59 6.77
N PRO A 94 -9.27 -21.75 5.76
CA PRO A 94 -7.98 -21.72 5.08
C PRO A 94 -6.82 -21.42 6.04
N LEU A 95 -5.73 -22.17 5.92
CA LEU A 95 -4.53 -22.03 6.74
C LEU A 95 -3.42 -21.30 5.96
N TRP A 96 -3.05 -20.13 6.45
CA TRP A 96 -1.88 -19.38 6.00
C TRP A 96 -0.73 -19.56 6.98
N ILE A 97 0.48 -19.83 6.47
CA ILE A 97 1.69 -19.91 7.30
C ILE A 97 2.72 -18.89 6.81
N THR A 98 3.27 -18.12 7.75
CA THR A 98 4.43 -17.25 7.54
C THR A 98 5.60 -17.73 8.43
N ARG A 99 6.75 -18.03 7.83
CA ARG A 99 7.93 -18.54 8.54
C ARG A 99 8.94 -17.45 8.85
N TYR A 100 8.59 -16.51 9.73
CA TYR A 100 9.43 -15.34 10.03
C TYR A 100 10.90 -15.66 10.33
N GLY A 101 11.18 -16.70 11.11
CA GLY A 101 12.56 -17.08 11.46
C GLY A 101 13.43 -17.55 10.29
N ARG A 102 12.83 -17.88 9.13
CA ARG A 102 13.53 -18.28 7.90
C ARG A 102 13.49 -17.22 6.80
N MET A 103 12.76 -16.14 7.03
CA MET A 103 12.62 -15.05 6.07
C MET A 103 13.74 -14.04 6.32
N ASP A 104 14.72 -13.99 5.43
CA ASP A 104 15.78 -12.97 5.47
C ASP A 104 15.23 -11.60 5.06
N MET A 105 14.52 -10.95 5.98
CA MET A 105 13.84 -9.68 5.72
C MET A 105 14.83 -8.59 5.29
N LYS A 106 16.04 -8.58 5.88
CA LYS A 106 17.08 -7.62 5.51
C LYS A 106 17.58 -7.87 4.08
N GLY A 107 17.83 -9.13 3.72
CA GLY A 107 18.20 -9.51 2.35
C GLY A 107 17.11 -9.19 1.34
N ILE A 108 15.84 -9.43 1.68
CA ILE A 108 14.68 -9.10 0.83
C ILE A 108 14.61 -7.58 0.62
N LEU A 109 14.64 -6.78 1.68
CA LEU A 109 14.56 -5.31 1.58
C LEU A 109 15.79 -4.68 0.91
N ARG A 110 16.92 -5.41 0.85
CA ARG A 110 18.11 -5.04 0.06
C ARG A 110 17.99 -5.37 -1.42
N SER A 111 17.02 -6.19 -1.80
CA SER A 111 16.94 -6.82 -3.14
C SER A 111 15.60 -6.60 -3.83
N ALA A 112 14.63 -6.02 -3.13
CA ALA A 112 13.30 -5.69 -3.62
C ALA A 112 12.82 -4.41 -2.94
N LYS A 113 12.06 -3.58 -3.67
CA LYS A 113 11.47 -2.37 -3.09
C LYS A 113 10.44 -2.75 -2.02
N LYS A 114 10.31 -1.92 -0.98
CA LYS A 114 9.28 -2.08 0.06
C LYS A 114 7.88 -2.18 -0.55
N ARG A 115 7.57 -1.31 -1.53
CA ARG A 115 6.32 -1.35 -2.29
C ARG A 115 6.11 -2.71 -2.97
N ASP A 116 7.12 -3.22 -3.68
CA ASP A 116 7.01 -4.51 -4.38
C ASP A 116 6.79 -5.66 -3.40
N PHE A 117 7.42 -5.62 -2.23
CA PHE A 117 7.16 -6.57 -1.16
C PHE A 117 5.70 -6.51 -0.69
N VAL A 118 5.18 -5.33 -0.36
CA VAL A 118 3.78 -5.16 0.08
C VAL A 118 2.81 -5.62 -1.01
N MET A 119 3.05 -5.23 -2.26
CA MET A 119 2.23 -5.66 -3.41
C MET A 119 2.30 -7.16 -3.63
N TYR A 120 3.45 -7.78 -3.40
CA TYR A 120 3.58 -9.23 -3.48
C TYR A 120 2.82 -9.95 -2.36
N ILE A 121 2.80 -9.41 -1.14
CA ILE A 121 1.94 -9.95 -0.08
C ILE A 121 0.46 -9.82 -0.46
N ALA A 122 0.05 -8.67 -1.00
CA ALA A 122 -1.33 -8.49 -1.50
C ALA A 122 -1.66 -9.52 -2.59
N TYR A 123 -0.75 -9.76 -3.54
CA TYR A 123 -0.90 -10.78 -4.56
C TYR A 123 -1.06 -12.19 -3.99
N LEU A 124 -0.25 -12.56 -2.98
CA LEU A 124 -0.38 -13.87 -2.33
C LEU A 124 -1.73 -14.02 -1.60
N VAL A 125 -2.22 -12.95 -0.96
CA VAL A 125 -3.52 -12.92 -0.28
C VAL A 125 -4.66 -13.04 -1.29
N GLU A 126 -4.67 -12.23 -2.35
CA GLU A 126 -5.69 -12.30 -3.42
C GLU A 126 -5.68 -13.66 -4.12
N THR A 127 -4.49 -14.22 -4.36
CA THR A 127 -4.33 -15.59 -4.90
C THR A 127 -4.98 -16.61 -3.98
N SER A 128 -4.79 -16.46 -2.66
CA SER A 128 -5.34 -17.37 -1.66
C SER A 128 -6.85 -17.24 -1.54
N ILE A 129 -7.38 -16.02 -1.59
CA ILE A 129 -8.83 -15.76 -1.59
C ILE A 129 -9.47 -16.38 -2.83
N SER A 130 -8.92 -16.12 -4.03
CA SER A 130 -9.41 -16.69 -5.29
C SER A 130 -9.42 -18.22 -5.27
N LYS A 131 -8.32 -18.81 -4.78
CA LYS A 131 -8.19 -20.26 -4.56
C LYS A 131 -9.28 -20.82 -3.64
N VAL A 132 -9.54 -20.17 -2.52
CA VAL A 132 -10.54 -20.62 -1.54
C VAL A 132 -11.97 -20.51 -2.09
N ILE A 133 -12.26 -19.43 -2.83
CA ILE A 133 -13.59 -19.24 -3.45
C ILE A 133 -13.84 -20.27 -4.56
N THR A 134 -12.83 -20.55 -5.39
CA THR A 134 -12.98 -21.43 -6.57
C THR A 134 -13.06 -22.91 -6.24
N ASP A 135 -12.41 -23.38 -5.17
CA ASP A 135 -12.48 -24.78 -4.76
C ASP A 135 -12.47 -24.95 -3.23
N PRO A 136 -13.60 -24.68 -2.55
CA PRO A 136 -13.68 -24.71 -1.09
C PRO A 136 -13.41 -26.09 -0.48
N LYS A 137 -13.45 -27.17 -1.26
CA LYS A 137 -13.39 -28.56 -0.78
C LYS A 137 -11.99 -29.19 -0.91
N LYS A 138 -11.07 -28.57 -1.66
CA LYS A 138 -9.80 -29.20 -2.08
C LYS A 138 -8.60 -28.97 -1.16
N TYR A 139 -8.69 -28.07 -0.17
CA TYR A 139 -7.55 -27.74 0.70
C TYR A 139 -7.31 -28.80 1.78
N LYS A 140 -6.73 -29.94 1.42
CA LYS A 140 -6.35 -30.97 2.40
C LYS A 140 -5.26 -30.44 3.37
N PRO A 141 -5.42 -30.58 4.69
CA PRO A 141 -4.31 -30.39 5.62
C PRO A 141 -3.28 -31.48 5.32
N THR A 142 -2.12 -31.09 4.79
CA THR A 142 -1.01 -32.01 4.57
C THR A 142 0.22 -31.49 5.32
N PRO A 143 0.94 -32.33 6.07
CA PRO A 143 2.25 -32.01 6.62
C PRO A 143 3.27 -31.58 5.54
N ASP A 144 3.00 -31.97 4.28
CA ASP A 144 3.82 -31.71 3.10
C ASP A 144 3.46 -30.43 2.34
N ALA A 145 2.52 -29.63 2.84
CA ALA A 145 2.23 -28.33 2.26
C ALA A 145 3.37 -27.34 2.58
N ILE A 146 4.38 -27.37 1.71
CA ILE A 146 5.59 -26.57 1.83
C ILE A 146 5.27 -25.17 1.28
N VAL A 147 5.02 -24.22 2.20
CA VAL A 147 5.30 -22.81 1.89
C VAL A 147 6.78 -22.70 1.58
N ASN A 148 7.14 -21.80 0.67
CA ASN A 148 8.53 -21.46 0.39
C ASN A 148 9.34 -21.44 1.71
N MET A 149 10.43 -22.19 1.74
CA MET A 149 11.30 -22.36 2.91
C MET A 149 12.06 -21.08 3.27
N GLY A 150 11.98 -20.04 2.43
CA GLY A 150 12.79 -18.84 2.52
C GLY A 150 14.26 -19.17 2.34
N GLY A 151 15.11 -18.48 3.08
CA GLY A 151 16.55 -18.63 3.03
C GLY A 151 17.24 -17.27 2.99
N VAL A 152 18.57 -17.31 3.06
CA VAL A 152 19.41 -16.12 2.92
C VAL A 152 19.36 -15.68 1.46
N VAL A 153 19.03 -14.40 1.22
CA VAL A 153 19.03 -13.85 -0.13
C VAL A 153 20.49 -13.70 -0.61
N PRO A 154 20.88 -14.27 -1.76
CA PRO A 154 22.22 -14.09 -2.30
C PRO A 154 22.53 -12.60 -2.50
N LYS A 155 23.73 -12.17 -2.09
CA LYS A 155 24.17 -10.77 -2.25
C LYS A 155 24.18 -10.27 -3.69
N SER A 156 24.20 -11.18 -4.67
CA SER A 156 24.07 -10.85 -6.10
C SER A 156 22.72 -10.25 -6.46
N TYR A 157 21.68 -10.47 -5.65
CA TYR A 157 20.37 -9.84 -5.81
C TYR A 157 20.27 -8.46 -5.16
N TYR A 158 21.23 -8.09 -4.32
CA TYR A 158 21.15 -6.84 -3.58
C TYR A 158 21.27 -5.72 -4.60
N PHE A 159 20.41 -4.71 -4.50
CA PHE A 159 20.64 -3.44 -5.17
C PHE A 159 22.05 -2.96 -4.83
N SER A 160 22.71 -2.28 -5.77
CA SER A 160 24.04 -1.73 -5.49
C SER A 160 23.98 -0.98 -4.17
N SER A 161 24.88 -1.27 -3.24
CA SER A 161 24.91 -0.63 -1.91
C SER A 161 25.12 0.88 -1.97
N LYS A 162 25.37 1.42 -3.17
CA LYS A 162 25.26 2.84 -3.46
C LYS A 162 23.85 3.08 -4.02
N PRO A 163 23.03 3.87 -3.34
CA PRO A 163 21.72 4.23 -3.85
C PRO A 163 21.87 4.95 -5.20
N ASP A 164 20.93 4.72 -6.11
CA ASP A 164 20.95 5.36 -7.42
C ASP A 164 20.64 6.85 -7.26
N THR A 165 21.70 7.66 -7.32
CA THR A 165 21.62 9.12 -7.26
C THR A 165 21.48 9.76 -8.64
N THR A 166 21.32 8.97 -9.70
CA THR A 166 21.17 9.48 -11.07
C THR A 166 19.91 10.33 -11.14
N ASN A 167 20.04 11.57 -11.63
CA ASN A 167 18.96 12.56 -11.71
C ASN A 167 18.33 12.99 -10.37
N LYS A 168 18.92 12.63 -9.22
CA LYS A 168 18.47 13.10 -7.90
C LYS A 168 19.25 14.33 -7.46
N LYS A 169 18.54 15.31 -6.88
CA LYS A 169 19.14 16.41 -6.12
C LYS A 169 19.55 15.91 -4.75
N SER A 170 20.46 16.59 -4.06
CA SER A 170 20.82 16.25 -2.68
C SER A 170 20.70 17.45 -1.75
N LEU A 171 20.31 17.21 -0.50
CA LEU A 171 20.37 18.21 0.57
C LEU A 171 20.86 17.56 1.87
N SER A 172 21.44 18.36 2.75
CA SER A 172 21.92 17.93 4.07
C SER A 172 21.13 18.65 5.16
N ILE A 173 20.42 17.89 5.98
CA ILE A 173 19.59 18.41 7.07
C ILE A 173 20.40 18.33 8.35
N SER A 174 20.65 19.49 8.95
CA SER A 174 21.34 19.57 10.24
C SER A 174 20.57 18.81 11.33
N ARG A 175 21.28 18.41 12.39
CA ARG A 175 20.65 17.80 13.57
C ARG A 175 19.60 18.74 14.17
N GLY A 176 18.48 18.21 14.62
CA GLY A 176 17.42 19.01 15.26
C GLY A 176 16.74 20.03 14.33
N SER A 177 16.93 19.88 13.01
CA SER A 177 16.42 20.81 11.99
C SER A 177 15.55 20.08 10.98
N LYS A 178 14.83 20.86 10.17
CA LYS A 178 13.97 20.37 9.09
C LYS A 178 14.15 21.24 7.86
N GLU A 179 13.94 20.65 6.69
CA GLU A 179 13.98 21.33 5.40
C GLU A 179 12.62 21.21 4.72
N GLN A 180 12.16 22.30 4.12
CA GLN A 180 10.87 22.39 3.44
C GLN A 180 11.08 22.80 1.99
N LEU A 181 10.50 22.02 1.07
CA LEU A 181 10.53 22.27 -0.36
C LEU A 181 9.12 22.64 -0.81
N GLU A 182 8.94 23.84 -1.34
CA GLU A 182 7.65 24.33 -1.83
C GLU A 182 7.47 24.09 -3.33
N PHE A 183 6.31 23.56 -3.70
CA PHE A 183 5.93 23.24 -5.07
C PHE A 183 4.60 23.91 -5.42
N GLN A 184 4.62 24.77 -6.44
CA GLN A 184 3.43 25.45 -6.93
C GLN A 184 2.67 24.54 -7.91
N VAL A 185 1.47 24.11 -7.51
CA VAL A 185 0.52 23.42 -8.36
C VAL A 185 -0.44 24.44 -8.97
N LYS A 186 -0.54 24.46 -10.30
CA LYS A 186 -1.37 25.42 -11.05
C LYS A 186 -2.74 24.88 -11.40
N GLU A 187 -2.87 23.57 -11.56
CA GLU A 187 -4.08 22.91 -12.03
C GLU A 187 -4.50 21.81 -11.05
N ALA A 188 -5.80 21.66 -10.83
CA ALA A 188 -6.36 20.55 -10.08
C ALA A 188 -6.05 19.21 -10.78
N ALA A 189 -6.06 18.13 -10.01
CA ALA A 189 -5.71 16.77 -10.46
C ALA A 189 -4.28 16.60 -10.98
N THR A 190 -3.37 17.56 -10.74
CA THR A 190 -1.93 17.38 -10.95
C THR A 190 -1.40 16.33 -9.96
N VAL A 191 -0.40 15.53 -10.35
CA VAL A 191 0.23 14.52 -9.51
C VAL A 191 1.57 15.04 -8.99
N LEU A 192 1.73 15.09 -7.67
CA LEU A 192 3.02 15.34 -7.01
C LEU A 192 3.64 13.99 -6.65
N LYS A 193 4.82 13.70 -7.20
CA LYS A 193 5.56 12.44 -6.98
C LYS A 193 6.87 12.71 -6.27
N TRP A 194 7.27 11.80 -5.40
CA TRP A 194 8.57 11.82 -4.75
C TRP A 194 9.25 10.46 -4.82
N ASP A 195 10.57 10.51 -4.91
CA ASP A 195 11.49 9.40 -4.71
C ASP A 195 12.68 9.97 -3.95
N PHE A 196 12.92 9.50 -2.73
CA PHE A 196 14.09 9.91 -1.96
C PHE A 196 14.70 8.76 -1.17
N HIS A 197 15.95 8.94 -0.78
CA HIS A 197 16.62 8.07 0.18
C HIS A 197 17.55 8.88 1.07
N THR A 198 17.84 8.34 2.25
CA THR A 198 18.87 8.85 3.16
C THR A 198 20.20 8.18 2.84
N GLU A 199 21.30 8.83 3.23
CA GLU A 199 22.62 8.17 3.27
C GLU A 199 22.64 7.07 4.33
N GLU A 200 22.12 7.39 5.52
CA GLU A 200 22.06 6.48 6.66
C GLU A 200 20.85 6.78 7.57
N GLY A 201 20.22 5.71 8.05
CA GLY A 201 19.13 5.76 9.01
C GLY A 201 17.87 6.43 8.46
N ASP A 202 17.03 6.91 9.36
CA ASP A 202 15.67 7.36 9.04
C ASP A 202 15.50 8.87 8.93
N ILE A 203 14.42 9.33 8.32
CA ILE A 203 14.02 10.74 8.31
C ILE A 203 12.51 10.82 8.55
N SER A 204 12.02 11.87 9.20
CA SER A 204 10.58 12.13 9.21
C SER A 204 10.19 12.79 7.91
N PHE A 205 9.18 12.26 7.23
CA PHE A 205 8.69 12.75 5.94
C PHE A 205 7.22 13.12 6.03
N ALA A 206 6.84 14.28 5.48
CA ALA A 206 5.47 14.73 5.42
C ALA A 206 5.20 15.54 4.14
N VAL A 207 3.94 15.56 3.72
CA VAL A 207 3.44 16.41 2.63
C VAL A 207 2.29 17.25 3.13
N TYR A 208 2.37 18.57 2.96
CA TYR A 208 1.36 19.53 3.39
C TYR A 208 0.80 20.33 2.22
N LYS A 209 -0.43 20.81 2.36
CA LYS A 209 -0.97 21.92 1.56
C LYS A 209 -0.92 23.20 2.39
N LYS A 210 -0.31 24.25 1.84
CA LYS A 210 -0.22 25.56 2.49
C LYS A 210 -1.54 26.31 2.32
N GLN A 211 -2.14 26.74 3.42
CA GLN A 211 -3.31 27.62 3.45
C GLN A 211 -2.98 28.86 4.28
N GLY A 212 -2.59 29.95 3.60
CA GLY A 212 -2.06 31.14 4.26
C GLY A 212 -0.75 30.83 4.99
N SER A 213 -0.76 30.96 6.32
CA SER A 213 0.37 30.60 7.19
C SER A 213 0.30 29.18 7.75
N GLU A 214 -0.81 28.47 7.55
CA GLU A 214 -1.02 27.12 8.07
C GLU A 214 -0.59 26.04 7.06
N LEU A 215 -0.09 24.92 7.57
CA LEU A 215 0.26 23.73 6.80
C LEU A 215 -0.69 22.59 7.18
N ILE A 216 -1.56 22.21 6.25
CA ILE A 216 -2.52 21.12 6.43
C ILE A 216 -1.90 19.84 5.91
N ALA A 217 -1.75 18.83 6.77
CA ALA A 217 -1.12 17.57 6.41
C ALA A 217 -2.00 16.78 5.42
N ILE A 218 -1.43 16.43 4.27
CA ILE A 218 -2.01 15.51 3.29
C ILE A 218 -1.40 14.12 3.49
N VAL A 219 -0.07 14.06 3.57
CA VAL A 219 0.66 12.88 4.04
C VAL A 219 1.17 13.24 5.45
N PRO A 220 0.58 12.66 6.51
CA PRO A 220 1.01 12.95 7.89
C PRO A 220 2.49 12.61 8.09
N PRO A 221 3.17 13.31 9.02
CA PRO A 221 4.56 13.00 9.35
C PRO A 221 4.72 11.55 9.80
N ASP A 222 5.61 10.82 9.12
CA ASP A 222 6.00 9.48 9.52
C ASP A 222 7.52 9.29 9.42
N ARG A 223 8.07 8.46 10.31
CA ARG A 223 9.50 8.20 10.38
C ARG A 223 9.84 7.03 9.47
N VAL A 224 10.56 7.30 8.39
CA VAL A 224 10.86 6.32 7.34
C VAL A 224 12.34 5.92 7.35
N GLU A 225 12.61 4.62 7.52
CA GLU A 225 13.92 4.02 7.27
C GLU A 225 14.09 3.83 5.75
N CYS A 226 14.76 4.79 5.11
CA CYS A 226 14.92 4.86 3.66
C CYS A 226 16.40 4.85 3.21
N ASP A 227 17.29 4.33 4.05
CA ASP A 227 18.70 4.11 3.73
C ASP A 227 18.93 2.82 2.94
N MET A 228 18.08 1.82 3.18
CA MET A 228 18.15 0.51 2.53
C MET A 228 17.33 0.41 1.24
N SER A 229 16.24 1.19 1.13
CA SER A 229 15.35 1.27 -0.03
C SER A 229 14.83 2.71 -0.10
N SER A 230 14.77 3.28 -1.30
CA SER A 230 14.15 4.59 -1.49
C SER A 230 12.68 4.58 -1.06
N GLU A 231 12.25 5.69 -0.48
CA GLU A 231 10.85 5.99 -0.18
C GLU A 231 10.25 6.70 -1.40
N GLU A 232 9.25 6.06 -2.00
CA GLU A 232 8.59 6.50 -3.22
C GLU A 232 7.08 6.63 -2.97
N GLY A 233 6.48 7.70 -3.48
CA GLY A 233 5.04 7.90 -3.35
C GLY A 233 4.53 9.03 -4.23
N GLU A 234 3.21 9.15 -4.28
CA GLU A 234 2.53 10.19 -5.03
C GLU A 234 1.23 10.61 -4.35
N ILE A 235 0.82 11.84 -4.61
CA ILE A 235 -0.53 12.33 -4.28
C ILE A 235 -1.16 12.99 -5.50
N HIS A 236 -2.49 12.92 -5.58
CA HIS A 236 -3.27 13.78 -6.44
C HIS A 236 -3.52 15.11 -5.72
N CYS A 237 -3.14 16.21 -6.37
CA CYS A 237 -3.39 17.55 -5.89
C CYS A 237 -4.79 17.99 -6.32
N ASP A 238 -5.78 17.77 -5.44
CA ASP A 238 -7.19 18.07 -5.74
C ASP A 238 -7.46 19.56 -6.03
N GLU A 239 -6.63 20.45 -5.49
CA GLU A 239 -6.77 21.88 -5.64
C GLU A 239 -5.43 22.54 -6.01
N PRO A 240 -5.45 23.60 -6.86
CA PRO A 240 -4.28 24.45 -7.06
C PRO A 240 -3.80 25.08 -5.75
N GLY A 241 -2.49 25.30 -5.64
CA GLY A 241 -1.91 25.88 -4.44
C GLY A 241 -0.45 25.52 -4.25
N VAL A 242 0.08 25.87 -3.08
CA VAL A 242 1.45 25.52 -2.70
C VAL A 242 1.42 24.25 -1.86
N TYR A 243 2.11 23.22 -2.34
CA TYR A 243 2.34 21.98 -1.63
C TYR A 243 3.76 21.99 -1.06
N VAL A 244 3.91 21.53 0.16
CA VAL A 244 5.19 21.56 0.89
C VAL A 244 5.60 20.14 1.22
N ILE A 245 6.77 19.73 0.75
CA ILE A 245 7.42 18.50 1.20
C ILE A 245 8.38 18.86 2.32
N GLU A 246 8.22 18.20 3.47
CA GLU A 246 9.06 18.41 4.64
C GLU A 246 9.88 17.16 4.94
N PHE A 247 11.17 17.37 5.12
CA PHE A 247 12.09 16.38 5.68
C PHE A 247 12.55 16.87 7.05
N ASP A 248 12.23 16.12 8.09
CA ASP A 248 12.48 16.52 9.48
C ASP A 248 13.49 15.58 10.16
N ASN A 249 14.61 16.15 10.61
CA ASN A 249 15.69 15.51 11.36
C ASN A 249 15.69 15.94 12.85
N GLY A 250 14.53 16.38 13.35
CA GLY A 250 14.31 16.90 14.70
C GLY A 250 14.69 15.93 15.82
N PHE A 251 14.65 14.63 15.54
CA PHE A 251 14.94 13.56 16.51
C PHE A 251 16.41 13.11 16.53
N SER A 252 17.27 13.61 15.64
CA SER A 252 18.70 13.26 15.66
C SER A 252 19.47 14.15 16.63
N TYR A 253 20.11 13.53 17.62
CA TYR A 253 20.92 14.25 18.63
C TYR A 253 22.36 14.55 18.16
N LEU A 254 22.91 13.72 17.26
CA LEU A 254 24.35 13.71 16.97
C LEU A 254 24.72 13.87 15.48
N ARG A 255 23.79 13.65 14.54
CA ARG A 255 24.13 13.53 13.12
C ARG A 255 23.23 14.40 12.24
N SER A 256 23.85 15.07 11.26
CA SER A 256 23.14 15.57 10.10
C SER A 256 22.74 14.39 9.20
N LYS A 257 21.69 14.57 8.39
CA LYS A 257 21.23 13.57 7.43
C LYS A 257 21.34 14.11 6.03
N LYS A 258 22.13 13.43 5.20
CA LYS A 258 22.16 13.70 3.76
C LYS A 258 21.07 12.88 3.09
N ILE A 259 20.25 13.54 2.29
CA ILE A 259 19.21 12.91 1.48
C ILE A 259 19.47 13.20 0.01
N TRP A 260 19.07 12.26 -0.83
CA TRP A 260 18.93 12.51 -2.27
C TRP A 260 17.48 12.29 -2.65
N TYR A 261 16.95 13.17 -3.48
CA TYR A 261 15.55 13.17 -3.87
C TYR A 261 15.35 13.54 -5.34
N ALA A 262 14.33 12.97 -5.94
CA ALA A 262 13.69 13.41 -7.17
C ALA A 262 12.22 13.69 -6.84
N ILE A 263 11.79 14.93 -7.03
CA ILE A 263 10.39 15.34 -6.83
C ILE A 263 9.91 15.97 -8.12
N SER A 264 8.76 15.52 -8.62
CA SER A 264 8.13 16.02 -9.84
C SER A 264 6.67 16.42 -9.58
N VAL A 265 6.21 17.41 -10.34
CA VAL A 265 4.82 17.85 -10.41
C VAL A 265 4.40 17.66 -11.86
N GLU A 266 3.54 16.68 -12.10
CA GLU A 266 3.16 16.22 -13.44
C GLU A 266 1.65 16.39 -13.61
N SER A 267 1.20 17.04 -14.69
CA SER A 267 -0.23 17.07 -15.02
C SER A 267 -0.73 15.63 -15.22
N ALA A 268 -1.90 15.29 -14.69
CA ALA A 268 -2.48 13.97 -14.93
C ALA A 268 -2.65 13.75 -16.44
N PRO A 269 -2.31 12.57 -16.97
CA PRO A 269 -2.60 12.25 -18.36
C PRO A 269 -4.11 12.37 -18.57
N LEU A 270 -4.51 13.12 -19.61
CA LEU A 270 -5.89 13.15 -20.09
C LEU A 270 -6.33 11.70 -20.28
N MET A 271 -7.31 11.23 -19.50
CA MET A 271 -8.01 10.01 -19.84
C MET A 271 -8.63 10.25 -21.22
N ASN A 272 -8.09 9.58 -22.24
CA ASN A 272 -8.77 9.49 -23.53
C ASN A 272 -10.16 8.90 -23.27
N GLN A 273 -11.18 9.74 -23.35
CA GLN A 273 -12.56 9.31 -23.50
C GLN A 273 -12.73 8.72 -24.91
N ASN A 274 -12.18 7.53 -25.13
CA ASN A 274 -12.56 6.70 -26.27
C ASN A 274 -13.57 5.68 -25.77
N GLY A 275 -14.80 6.14 -25.58
CA GLY A 275 -15.97 5.32 -25.36
C GLY A 275 -17.13 5.84 -26.20
N SER A 276 -17.19 5.42 -27.47
CA SER A 276 -18.42 5.21 -28.24
C SER A 276 -18.07 4.88 -29.70
N ASP A 277 -18.00 3.60 -30.03
CA ASP A 277 -18.50 3.04 -31.30
C ASP A 277 -18.16 1.54 -31.35
N LEU A 278 -18.90 0.77 -30.55
CA LEU A 278 -19.15 -0.64 -30.83
C LEU A 278 -20.65 -0.90 -30.70
N ASP A 279 -21.41 -0.11 -31.44
CA ASP A 279 -22.73 -0.48 -31.95
C ASP A 279 -22.68 -0.30 -33.47
N LYS A 280 -22.14 -1.30 -34.17
CA LYS A 280 -22.55 -1.70 -35.53
C LYS A 280 -21.70 -2.89 -36.03
N ILE A 281 -22.46 -3.94 -36.35
CA ILE A 281 -22.14 -5.22 -37.02
C ILE A 281 -21.69 -6.33 -36.07
#